data_AF-G3HQM7-F1
#
_entry.id   AF-G3HQM7-F1
#
_cell.length_a   1.000
_cell.length_b   1.000
_cell.length_c   1.000
_cell.angle_alpha   90.00
_cell.angle_beta   90.00
_cell.angle_gamma   90.00
#
_symmetry.space_group_name_H-M   'P 1'
#
loop_
_entity.id
_entity.type
_entity.pdbx_description
1 polymer ?
#
loop_
_entity_poly.entity_id
_entity_poly.type
_entity_poly.pdbx_seq_one_letter_code
_entity_poly.pdbx_strand_id
1 'polypeptide(L)'
;MNEKASEPGARHNSQPILKCQKRIQPYVCSTLDDFQEERDFLANIIFPRLNDFCSLRGTYFKAVDLRWSAVKAHKSFTTNLFRQYSCLRSQNLKLCLDYVDSCFPFFICLLGQNYGDFLSEYSPYLFSKVKDFESLSKGEQNLYVAAKNGYPWVLETPHCSLMEFEIIHAAFRKESPFQFFYFRTANSLRTFSEEEDVSMASLKNQEGKTKIGKLKAKIISKGLPVRFYRDLEELGEMVFKDWSAVAEKLYPVPGAVENIGQ
;
A
#
# COMPACT_ATOMS: atom_id res chain seq x y z
N MET A 1 -53.68 12.60 -32.07
CA MET A 1 -52.58 13.40 -31.49
C MET A 1 -51.95 12.59 -30.37
N ASN A 2 -50.62 12.71 -30.27
CA ASN A 2 -49.67 12.08 -29.34
C ASN A 2 -49.03 10.74 -29.71
N GLU A 3 -47.78 10.93 -30.13
CA GLU A 3 -46.61 10.05 -30.17
C GLU A 3 -46.33 9.35 -28.82
N LYS A 4 -45.75 8.14 -28.89
CA LYS A 4 -44.54 7.71 -28.16
C LYS A 4 -44.25 6.26 -28.53
N ALA A 5 -43.24 6.01 -29.34
CA ALA A 5 -41.83 5.81 -28.94
C ALA A 5 -41.55 4.33 -28.65
N SER A 6 -40.96 3.68 -29.66
CA SER A 6 -40.38 2.35 -29.63
C SER A 6 -39.17 2.29 -28.70
N GLU A 7 -39.19 1.38 -27.74
CA GLU A 7 -38.02 1.01 -26.92
C GLU A 7 -37.06 0.11 -27.73
N PRO A 8 -35.75 0.38 -27.74
CA PRO A 8 -34.74 -0.62 -28.04
C PRO A 8 -34.13 -1.11 -26.73
N GLY A 9 -34.43 -2.36 -26.37
CA GLY A 9 -33.87 -3.07 -25.22
C GLY A 9 -32.34 -3.11 -25.26
N ALA A 10 -31.76 -2.69 -24.13
CA ALA A 10 -30.35 -2.43 -23.91
C ALA A 10 -29.45 -3.67 -24.07
N ARG A 11 -28.38 -3.52 -24.87
CA ARG A 11 -27.20 -4.38 -24.77
C ARG A 11 -26.35 -3.87 -23.60
N HIS A 12 -26.38 -4.58 -22.47
CA HIS A 12 -25.46 -4.34 -21.36
C HIS A 12 -24.05 -4.82 -21.73
N ASN A 13 -23.26 -3.94 -22.36
CA ASN A 13 -21.81 -4.06 -22.38
C ASN A 13 -21.23 -3.18 -21.26
N SER A 14 -21.29 -3.67 -20.03
CA SER A 14 -20.64 -3.04 -18.88
C SER A 14 -19.18 -3.50 -18.81
N GLN A 15 -18.35 -3.00 -19.72
CA GLN A 15 -16.94 -2.82 -19.39
C GLN A 15 -16.79 -1.43 -18.77
N PRO A 16 -16.25 -1.29 -17.56
CA PRO A 16 -15.96 0.02 -17.02
C PRO A 16 -14.90 0.64 -17.92
N ILE A 17 -15.31 1.63 -18.71
CA ILE A 17 -14.39 2.50 -19.43
C ILE A 17 -13.43 3.02 -18.36
N LEU A 18 -12.20 2.50 -18.35
CA LEU A 18 -11.09 3.02 -17.58
C LEU A 18 -10.90 4.45 -18.06
N LYS A 19 -11.62 5.37 -17.42
CA LYS A 19 -11.58 6.80 -17.67
C LYS A 19 -10.10 7.16 -17.60
N CYS A 20 -9.54 7.57 -18.74
CA CYS A 20 -8.13 7.84 -18.92
C CYS A 20 -7.60 8.58 -17.69
N GLN A 21 -6.93 7.84 -16.79
CA GLN A 21 -6.34 8.49 -15.63
C GLN A 21 -5.26 9.41 -16.20
N LYS A 22 -5.10 10.61 -15.66
CA LYS A 22 -4.10 11.55 -16.20
C LYS A 22 -2.66 11.10 -15.93
N ARG A 23 -2.46 9.99 -15.19
CA ARG A 23 -1.17 9.52 -14.66
C ARG A 23 -1.25 8.11 -14.06
N ILE A 24 -0.11 7.44 -14.01
CA ILE A 24 0.10 6.20 -13.26
C ILE A 24 0.68 6.58 -11.90
N GLN A 25 -0.13 6.44 -10.85
CA GLN A 25 0.22 6.91 -9.50
C GLN A 25 0.04 5.80 -8.45
N PRO A 26 0.96 4.84 -8.35
CA PRO A 26 0.87 3.79 -7.34
C PRO A 26 1.12 4.29 -5.92
N TYR A 27 0.36 3.74 -4.97
CA TYR A 27 0.68 3.86 -3.55
C TYR A 27 1.74 2.81 -3.15
N VAL A 28 2.77 3.23 -2.41
CA VAL A 28 3.87 2.36 -1.95
C VAL A 28 3.68 1.94 -0.49
N CYS A 29 3.25 0.70 -0.31
CA CYS A 29 3.05 0.04 0.98
C CYS A 29 4.28 -0.81 1.37
N SER A 30 4.79 -0.68 2.61
CA SER A 30 5.81 -1.57 3.21
C SER A 30 5.85 -1.39 4.73
N THR A 31 6.63 -2.19 5.47
CA THR A 31 6.96 -1.82 6.85
C THR A 31 7.88 -0.59 6.88
N LEU A 32 7.84 0.17 7.99
CA LEU A 32 8.58 1.43 8.16
C LEU A 32 10.08 1.23 8.27
N ASP A 33 10.51 0.23 9.04
CA ASP A 33 11.90 0.13 9.49
C ASP A 33 12.79 -0.68 8.55
N ASP A 34 12.21 -1.42 7.61
CA ASP A 34 12.94 -2.48 6.91
C ASP A 34 13.20 -2.24 5.43
N PHE A 35 12.60 -1.19 4.86
CA PHE A 35 12.55 -0.96 3.41
C PHE A 35 13.09 0.38 2.97
N GLN A 36 13.87 1.07 3.82
CA GLN A 36 14.41 2.39 3.49
C GLN A 36 15.33 2.31 2.27
N GLU A 37 16.25 1.34 2.23
CA GLU A 37 17.16 1.13 1.09
C GLU A 37 16.39 0.85 -0.20
N GLU A 38 15.41 -0.05 -0.17
CA GLU A 38 14.53 -0.35 -1.31
C GLU A 38 13.76 0.88 -1.78
N ARG A 39 13.17 1.65 -0.85
CA ARG A 39 12.40 2.84 -1.18
C ARG A 39 13.26 3.92 -1.79
N ASP A 40 14.45 4.14 -1.25
CA ASP A 40 15.40 5.13 -1.75
C ASP A 40 15.88 4.75 -3.15
N PHE A 41 16.19 3.46 -3.35
CA PHE A 41 16.56 2.94 -4.66
C PHE A 41 15.41 3.11 -5.67
N LEU A 42 14.19 2.74 -5.31
CA LEU A 42 13.02 2.92 -6.16
C LEU A 42 12.76 4.40 -6.47
N ALA A 43 12.82 5.28 -5.48
CA ALA A 43 12.52 6.70 -5.63
C ALA A 43 13.59 7.46 -6.42
N ASN A 44 14.86 7.12 -6.24
CA ASN A 44 15.97 7.83 -6.86
C ASN A 44 16.37 7.27 -8.24
N ILE A 45 16.13 5.98 -8.49
CA ILE A 45 16.61 5.29 -9.71
C ILE A 45 15.45 4.79 -10.57
N ILE A 46 14.53 3.99 -10.00
CA ILE A 46 13.54 3.24 -10.82
C ILE A 46 12.35 4.10 -11.22
N PHE A 47 11.76 4.86 -10.30
CA PHE A 47 10.60 5.70 -10.57
C PHE A 47 10.90 6.84 -11.56
N PRO A 48 12.08 7.50 -11.53
CA PRO A 48 12.47 8.44 -12.58
C PRO A 48 12.54 7.77 -13.96
N ARG A 49 13.17 6.60 -14.07
CA ARG A 49 13.24 5.85 -15.33
C ARG A 49 11.86 5.44 -15.85
N LEU A 50 10.96 5.00 -14.96
CA LEU A 50 9.56 4.71 -15.31
C LEU A 50 8.81 5.96 -15.77
N ASN A 51 9.11 7.10 -15.14
CA ASN A 51 8.52 8.38 -15.54
C ASN A 51 8.96 8.78 -16.94
N ASP A 52 10.24 8.62 -17.29
CA ASP A 52 10.73 8.89 -18.64
C ASP A 52 10.06 7.98 -19.67
N PHE A 53 9.95 6.68 -19.35
CA PHE A 53 9.24 5.71 -20.19
C PHE A 53 7.76 6.07 -20.41
N CYS A 54 7.08 6.52 -19.35
CA CYS A 54 5.70 6.99 -19.39
C CYS A 54 5.54 8.31 -20.15
N SER A 55 6.51 9.23 -20.03
CA SER A 55 6.49 10.54 -20.67
C SER A 55 6.46 10.43 -22.19
N LEU A 56 7.16 9.44 -22.74
CA LEU A 56 7.13 9.11 -24.17
C LEU A 56 5.73 8.70 -24.68
N ARG A 57 4.83 8.29 -23.77
CA ARG A 57 3.43 7.89 -24.06
C ARG A 57 2.41 8.98 -23.72
N GLY A 58 2.86 10.20 -23.39
CA GLY A 58 1.98 11.30 -23.01
C GLY A 58 1.32 11.13 -21.63
N THR A 59 1.87 10.25 -20.80
CA THR A 59 1.47 10.06 -19.39
C THR A 59 2.69 10.25 -18.49
N TYR A 60 2.54 10.12 -17.18
CA TYR A 60 3.66 10.21 -16.25
C TYR A 60 3.50 9.23 -15.10
N PHE A 61 4.63 8.83 -14.54
CA PHE A 61 4.69 7.92 -13.41
C PHE A 61 5.08 8.68 -12.15
N LYS A 62 4.24 8.63 -11.11
CA LYS A 62 4.55 9.25 -9.83
C LYS A 62 4.07 8.38 -8.69
N ALA A 63 4.97 7.63 -8.06
CA ALA A 63 4.62 6.87 -6.87
C ALA A 63 4.32 7.80 -5.68
N VAL A 64 3.36 7.41 -4.85
CA VAL A 64 3.05 8.09 -3.58
C VAL A 64 3.60 7.26 -2.43
N ASP A 65 4.49 7.88 -1.67
CA ASP A 65 5.05 7.31 -0.45
C ASP A 65 4.93 8.30 0.72
N LEU A 66 4.00 8.01 1.64
CA LEU A 66 3.78 8.81 2.84
C LEU A 66 4.90 8.68 3.86
N ARG A 67 5.60 7.55 3.90
CA ARG A 67 6.61 7.30 4.92
C ARG A 67 7.93 7.99 4.59
N TRP A 68 8.25 8.15 3.30
CA TRP A 68 9.38 8.98 2.85
C TRP A 68 9.25 10.44 3.30
N SER A 69 8.03 10.99 3.21
CA SER A 69 7.73 12.36 3.60
C SER A 69 7.93 12.59 5.10
N ALA A 70 7.61 11.59 5.93
CA ALA A 70 7.83 11.63 7.37
C ALA A 70 9.33 11.62 7.75
N VAL A 71 10.15 10.79 7.08
CA VAL A 71 11.59 10.69 7.35
C VAL A 71 12.33 11.98 7.00
N LYS A 72 11.96 12.66 5.89
CA LYS A 72 12.52 14.00 5.58
C LYS A 72 12.08 15.07 6.59
N ALA A 73 10.84 15.01 7.06
CA ALA A 73 10.32 15.95 8.07
C ALA A 73 11.06 15.82 9.43
N HIS A 74 11.50 14.62 9.81
CA HIS A 74 12.28 14.40 11.04
C HIS A 74 13.57 15.19 11.16
N LYS A 75 14.23 15.48 10.04
CA LYS A 75 15.50 16.23 10.04
C LYS A 75 15.31 17.74 10.25
N SER A 76 14.07 18.25 10.27
CA SER A 76 13.78 19.69 10.30
C SER A 76 12.56 20.01 11.16
N PHE A 77 12.68 19.89 12.49
CA PHE A 77 11.58 20.23 13.40
C PHE A 77 11.78 21.58 14.12
N THR A 78 10.92 22.54 13.80
CA THR A 78 10.51 23.62 14.72
C THR A 78 9.29 23.16 15.55
N THR A 79 9.00 23.81 16.67
CA THR A 79 7.98 23.41 17.66
C THR A 79 6.55 23.27 17.09
N ASN A 80 6.18 24.05 16.06
CA ASN A 80 4.87 23.95 15.40
C ASN A 80 4.77 22.71 14.47
N LEU A 81 5.86 22.31 13.81
CA LEU A 81 5.87 21.07 13.02
C LEU A 81 5.77 19.83 13.92
N PHE A 82 6.30 19.89 15.16
CA PHE A 82 6.20 18.78 16.11
C PHE A 82 4.75 18.46 16.51
N ARG A 83 3.92 19.50 16.72
CA ARG A 83 2.49 19.33 17.02
C ARG A 83 1.72 18.78 15.82
N GLN A 84 1.97 19.28 14.61
CA GLN A 84 1.40 18.69 13.39
C GLN A 84 1.82 17.23 13.22
N TYR A 85 3.10 16.90 13.44
CA TYR A 85 3.63 15.55 13.36
C TYR A 85 2.99 14.60 14.39
N SER A 86 2.78 15.06 15.63
CA SER A 86 2.09 14.27 16.66
C SER A 86 0.62 14.01 16.30
N CYS A 87 -0.11 15.02 15.78
CA CYS A 87 -1.48 14.85 15.30
C CYS A 87 -1.58 13.90 14.10
N LEU A 88 -0.66 14.01 13.14
CA LEU A 88 -0.56 13.08 12.00
C LEU A 88 -0.32 11.65 12.47
N ARG A 89 0.46 11.47 13.54
CA ARG A 89 0.74 10.13 14.09
C ARG A 89 -0.51 9.44 14.65
N SER A 90 -1.54 10.16 15.13
CA SER A 90 -2.81 9.55 15.63
C SER A 90 -3.86 9.41 14.55
N GLN A 91 -3.60 9.94 13.36
CA GLN A 91 -4.47 9.84 12.19
C GLN A 91 -3.76 9.10 11.05
N ASN A 92 -2.61 8.48 11.32
CA ASN A 92 -1.74 7.89 10.33
C ASN A 92 -2.46 6.78 9.56
N LEU A 93 -3.20 5.92 10.27
CA LEU A 93 -3.99 4.88 9.63
C LEU A 93 -5.03 5.47 8.66
N LYS A 94 -5.78 6.49 9.10
CA LYS A 94 -6.77 7.18 8.28
C LYS A 94 -6.14 7.75 7.01
N LEU A 95 -5.02 8.46 7.16
CA LEU A 95 -4.29 9.05 6.05
C LEU A 95 -3.80 7.98 5.06
N CYS A 96 -3.17 6.90 5.55
CA CYS A 96 -2.73 5.81 4.69
C CYS A 96 -3.89 5.23 3.85
N LEU A 97 -5.05 4.98 4.47
CA LEU A 97 -6.22 4.46 3.78
C LEU A 97 -6.79 5.46 2.75
N ASP A 98 -6.83 6.75 3.06
CA ASP A 98 -7.25 7.80 2.12
C ASP A 98 -6.31 7.89 0.90
N TYR A 99 -5.01 7.76 1.14
CA TYR A 99 -4.04 7.81 0.05
C TYR A 99 -4.09 6.56 -0.81
N VAL A 100 -4.33 5.39 -0.23
CA VAL A 100 -4.65 4.16 -0.98
C VAL A 100 -5.87 4.40 -1.88
N ASP A 101 -6.91 5.08 -1.38
CA ASP A 101 -8.10 5.43 -2.17
C ASP A 101 -7.77 6.38 -3.32
N SER A 102 -6.95 7.40 -3.05
CA SER A 102 -6.54 8.38 -4.06
C SER A 102 -5.66 7.79 -5.17
N CYS A 103 -4.94 6.70 -4.89
CA CYS A 103 -4.01 6.05 -5.81
C CYS A 103 -4.65 4.85 -6.53
N PHE A 104 -5.85 4.43 -6.13
CA PHE A 104 -6.57 3.36 -6.81
C PHE A 104 -6.77 3.71 -8.29
N PRO A 105 -6.44 2.80 -9.23
CA PRO A 105 -6.30 1.35 -9.07
C PRO A 105 -4.87 0.82 -8.81
N PHE A 106 -3.87 1.69 -8.62
CA PHE A 106 -2.45 1.35 -8.62
C PHE A 106 -1.88 1.10 -7.22
N PHE A 107 -1.26 -0.06 -7.00
CA PHE A 107 -0.69 -0.41 -5.68
C PHE A 107 0.62 -1.19 -5.81
N ILE A 108 1.63 -0.78 -5.03
CA ILE A 108 2.91 -1.46 -4.86
C ILE A 108 3.02 -1.85 -3.39
N CYS A 109 3.28 -3.13 -3.13
CA CYS A 109 3.54 -3.62 -1.77
C CYS A 109 4.91 -4.29 -1.71
N LEU A 110 5.79 -3.80 -0.83
CA LEU A 110 7.07 -4.44 -0.49
C LEU A 110 6.90 -5.16 0.84
N LEU A 111 7.08 -6.49 0.84
CA LEU A 111 6.83 -7.35 2.00
C LEU A 111 8.08 -8.12 2.43
N GLY A 112 8.38 -8.05 3.74
CA GLY A 112 9.60 -8.58 4.33
C GLY A 112 9.33 -9.64 5.38
N GLN A 113 10.21 -9.75 6.37
CA GLN A 113 10.03 -10.67 7.50
C GLN A 113 9.38 -10.02 8.72
N ASN A 114 9.22 -8.70 8.68
CA ASN A 114 8.66 -7.94 9.78
C ASN A 114 7.22 -7.61 9.47
N TYR A 115 6.39 -7.71 10.51
CA TYR A 115 4.97 -7.41 10.41
C TYR A 115 4.64 -5.94 10.71
N GLY A 116 5.57 -5.24 11.38
CA GLY A 116 5.40 -3.88 11.89
C GLY A 116 4.63 -3.84 13.22
N ASP A 117 4.39 -2.63 13.72
CA ASP A 117 3.64 -2.42 14.96
C ASP A 117 2.18 -2.86 14.82
N PHE A 118 1.70 -3.59 15.82
CA PHE A 118 0.31 -4.01 15.94
C PHE A 118 -0.14 -3.98 17.41
N LEU A 119 -1.44 -3.90 17.64
CA LEU A 119 -2.01 -3.99 18.99
C LEU A 119 -2.16 -5.46 19.40
N SER A 120 -1.33 -5.91 20.35
CA SER A 120 -1.43 -7.26 20.93
C SER A 120 -2.63 -7.39 21.86
N GLU A 121 -2.93 -6.34 22.63
CA GLU A 121 -4.05 -6.29 23.57
C GLU A 121 -5.05 -5.24 23.09
N TYR A 122 -6.23 -5.70 22.69
CA TYR A 122 -7.35 -4.85 22.31
C TYR A 122 -8.58 -5.28 23.09
N SER A 123 -9.27 -4.32 23.72
CA SER A 123 -10.55 -4.55 24.38
C SER A 123 -11.64 -3.71 23.70
N PRO A 124 -12.70 -4.34 23.13
CA PRO A 124 -13.83 -3.63 22.54
C PRO A 124 -14.51 -2.65 23.51
N TYR A 125 -14.44 -2.94 24.82
CA TYR A 125 -15.01 -2.10 25.88
C TYR A 125 -14.35 -0.72 25.98
N LEU A 126 -13.12 -0.57 25.50
CA LEU A 126 -12.36 0.68 25.59
C LEU A 126 -13.10 1.83 24.88
N PHE A 127 -13.58 1.62 23.65
CA PHE A 127 -14.21 2.67 22.83
C PHE A 127 -15.60 3.10 23.30
N SER A 128 -16.29 2.27 24.10
CA SER A 128 -17.58 2.63 24.69
C SER A 128 -17.48 3.60 25.86
N LYS A 129 -16.30 3.71 26.50
CA LYS A 129 -16.07 4.49 27.73
C LYS A 129 -15.03 5.60 27.59
N VAL A 130 -14.43 5.83 26.40
CA VAL A 130 -13.44 6.90 26.22
C VAL A 130 -14.08 8.26 26.42
N LYS A 131 -13.90 8.80 27.63
CA LYS A 131 -14.14 10.22 27.93
C LYS A 131 -12.91 11.06 27.58
N ASP A 132 -11.71 10.49 27.70
CA ASP A 132 -10.43 11.17 27.48
C ASP A 132 -9.60 10.47 26.38
N PHE A 133 -9.68 10.98 25.15
CA PHE A 133 -8.96 10.47 23.97
C PHE A 133 -7.43 10.44 24.16
N GLU A 134 -6.89 11.34 24.99
CA GLU A 134 -5.45 11.46 25.26
C GLU A 134 -4.89 10.30 26.12
N SER A 135 -5.75 9.59 26.85
CA SER A 135 -5.36 8.44 27.68
C SER A 135 -5.07 7.16 26.88
N LEU A 136 -5.51 7.12 25.61
CA LEU A 136 -5.35 5.97 24.74
C LEU A 136 -3.92 5.84 24.22
N SER A 137 -3.47 4.61 23.99
CA SER A 137 -2.24 4.37 23.25
C SER A 137 -2.34 4.90 21.82
N LYS A 138 -1.19 5.15 21.18
CA LYS A 138 -1.19 5.73 19.85
C LYS A 138 -1.84 4.84 18.78
N GLY A 139 -1.73 3.51 18.92
CA GLY A 139 -2.39 2.56 18.03
C GLY A 139 -3.92 2.59 18.17
N GLU A 140 -4.43 2.70 19.40
CA GLU A 140 -5.86 2.80 19.68
C GLU A 140 -6.45 4.12 19.17
N GLN A 141 -5.72 5.23 19.35
CA GLN A 141 -6.11 6.52 18.78
C GLN A 141 -6.24 6.43 17.25
N ASN A 142 -5.27 5.79 16.57
CA ASN A 142 -5.31 5.59 15.12
C ASN A 142 -6.52 4.77 14.66
N LEU A 143 -6.80 3.66 15.33
CA LEU A 143 -7.96 2.83 15.03
C LEU A 143 -9.27 3.60 15.23
N TYR A 144 -9.40 4.31 16.35
CA TYR A 144 -10.59 5.09 16.65
C TYR A 144 -10.85 6.16 15.59
N VAL A 145 -9.83 6.95 15.26
CA VAL A 145 -9.94 8.01 14.25
C VAL A 145 -10.29 7.41 12.90
N ALA A 146 -9.60 6.35 12.44
CA ALA A 146 -9.89 5.71 11.16
C ALA A 146 -11.34 5.18 11.11
N ALA A 147 -11.79 4.52 12.18
CA ALA A 147 -13.14 3.97 12.28
C ALA A 147 -14.22 5.05 12.23
N LYS A 148 -14.04 6.15 12.99
CA LYS A 148 -15.00 7.26 13.03
C LYS A 148 -15.05 8.07 11.73
N ASN A 149 -13.99 8.06 10.93
CA ASN A 149 -13.86 8.91 9.76
C ASN A 149 -14.00 8.15 8.43
N GLY A 150 -14.68 7.01 8.39
CA GLY A 150 -15.07 6.34 7.13
C GLY A 150 -14.50 4.94 6.93
N TYR A 151 -13.70 4.42 7.87
CA TYR A 151 -13.17 3.06 7.80
C TYR A 151 -13.59 2.22 9.03
N PRO A 152 -14.89 2.03 9.31
CA PRO A 152 -15.35 1.32 10.52
C PRO A 152 -14.87 -0.15 10.59
N TRP A 153 -14.62 -0.77 9.44
CA TRP A 153 -14.15 -2.16 9.32
C TRP A 153 -12.79 -2.41 10.00
N VAL A 154 -11.98 -1.37 10.26
CA VAL A 154 -10.70 -1.52 10.97
C VAL A 154 -10.88 -2.05 12.40
N LEU A 155 -12.09 -1.88 12.97
CA LEU A 155 -12.45 -2.41 14.29
C LEU A 155 -12.79 -3.91 14.27
N GLU A 156 -13.07 -4.50 13.10
CA GLU A 156 -13.31 -5.93 12.96
C GLU A 156 -12.01 -6.73 13.13
N THR A 157 -10.87 -6.13 12.77
CA THR A 157 -9.54 -6.74 12.84
C THR A 157 -8.52 -5.80 13.53
N PRO A 158 -8.71 -5.45 14.81
CA PRO A 158 -7.93 -4.42 15.50
C PRO A 158 -6.48 -4.81 15.75
N HIS A 159 -6.17 -6.11 15.65
CA HIS A 159 -4.84 -6.68 15.84
C HIS A 159 -3.97 -6.67 14.58
N CYS A 160 -4.44 -6.04 13.49
CA CYS A 160 -3.68 -5.87 12.27
C CYS A 160 -2.63 -4.76 12.42
N SER A 161 -1.50 -4.92 11.73
CA SER A 161 -0.55 -3.82 11.58
C SER A 161 -1.08 -2.79 10.59
N LEU A 162 -0.52 -1.57 10.62
CA LEU A 162 -0.88 -0.53 9.65
C LEU A 162 -0.70 -1.01 8.21
N MET A 163 0.37 -1.77 7.94
CA MET A 163 0.62 -2.36 6.64
C MET A 163 -0.45 -3.39 6.23
N GLU A 164 -0.86 -4.26 7.16
CA GLU A 164 -1.93 -5.20 6.88
C GLU A 164 -3.25 -4.49 6.58
N PHE A 165 -3.57 -3.39 7.28
CA PHE A 165 -4.74 -2.57 6.95
C PHE A 165 -4.66 -1.98 5.54
N GLU A 166 -3.51 -1.45 5.12
CA GLU A 166 -3.30 -0.94 3.76
C GLU A 166 -3.54 -2.03 2.72
N ILE A 167 -3.01 -3.24 2.94
CA ILE A 167 -3.17 -4.38 2.03
C ILE A 167 -4.64 -4.85 2.00
N ILE A 168 -5.29 -4.96 3.17
CA ILE A 168 -6.71 -5.32 3.25
C ILE A 168 -7.53 -4.34 2.43
N HIS A 169 -7.29 -3.05 2.60
CA HIS A 169 -8.03 -2.00 1.92
C HIS A 169 -7.76 -1.96 0.42
N ALA A 170 -6.48 -2.01 0.03
CA ALA A 170 -6.08 -1.93 -1.36
C ALA A 170 -6.47 -3.18 -2.15
N ALA A 171 -6.24 -4.38 -1.62
CA ALA A 171 -6.26 -5.62 -2.40
C ALA A 171 -7.32 -6.63 -1.97
N PHE A 172 -7.76 -6.64 -0.71
CA PHE A 172 -8.80 -7.59 -0.27
C PHE A 172 -10.21 -7.02 -0.40
N ARG A 173 -10.40 -5.74 -0.09
CA ARG A 173 -11.68 -5.03 -0.19
C ARG A 173 -11.92 -4.42 -1.57
N LYS A 174 -10.85 -4.13 -2.31
CA LYS A 174 -10.90 -3.59 -3.66
C LYS A 174 -10.14 -4.52 -4.60
N GLU A 175 -10.71 -4.76 -5.78
CA GLU A 175 -10.08 -5.60 -6.80
C GLU A 175 -9.56 -4.70 -7.92
N SER A 176 -8.29 -4.90 -8.28
CA SER A 176 -7.66 -4.22 -9.41
C SER A 176 -6.58 -5.12 -10.03
N PRO A 177 -6.43 -5.09 -11.36
CA PRO A 177 -5.35 -5.81 -12.04
C PRO A 177 -3.97 -5.14 -11.88
N PHE A 178 -3.89 -3.94 -11.29
CA PHE A 178 -2.66 -3.13 -11.20
C PHE A 178 -2.09 -3.09 -9.77
N GLN A 179 -2.07 -4.26 -9.13
CA GLN A 179 -1.60 -4.45 -7.77
C GLN A 179 -0.45 -5.45 -7.77
N PHE A 180 0.74 -5.00 -7.39
CA PHE A 180 1.94 -5.82 -7.42
C PHE A 180 2.55 -5.95 -6.03
N PHE A 181 2.93 -7.18 -5.69
CA PHE A 181 3.50 -7.53 -4.41
C PHE A 181 4.91 -8.07 -4.62
N TYR A 182 5.90 -7.46 -3.97
CA TYR A 182 7.31 -7.82 -4.06
C TYR A 182 7.76 -8.31 -2.69
N PHE A 183 8.07 -9.60 -2.61
CA PHE A 183 8.47 -10.26 -1.38
C PHE A 183 9.99 -10.35 -1.34
N ARG A 184 10.58 -9.75 -0.31
CA ARG A 184 12.01 -9.90 -0.05
C ARG A 184 12.28 -11.33 0.40
N THR A 185 13.07 -12.04 -0.40
CA THR A 185 13.61 -13.34 -0.02
C THR A 185 14.57 -13.11 1.14
N ALA A 186 14.47 -13.94 2.18
CA ALA A 186 15.39 -13.82 3.31
C ALA A 186 16.80 -14.20 2.84
N ASN A 187 17.61 -13.20 2.46
CA ASN A 187 19.05 -13.37 2.53
C ASN A 187 19.42 -13.42 4.02
N SER A 188 20.23 -14.41 4.40
CA SER A 188 20.71 -14.65 5.77
C SER A 188 21.61 -13.52 6.33
N LEU A 189 21.52 -12.30 5.78
CA LEU A 189 22.44 -11.18 5.96
C LEU A 189 21.77 -9.97 6.64
N ARG A 190 20.91 -10.21 7.62
CA ARG A 190 20.82 -9.29 8.76
C ARG A 190 21.12 -10.10 10.00
N THR A 191 22.40 -10.15 10.34
CA THR A 191 22.92 -10.50 11.66
C THR A 191 22.30 -9.52 12.65
N PHE A 192 21.06 -9.76 13.05
CA PHE A 192 20.59 -9.26 14.33
C PHE A 192 21.34 -10.12 15.34
N SER A 193 22.26 -9.48 16.05
CA SER A 193 23.00 -10.02 17.19
C SER A 193 22.11 -10.99 17.98
N GLU A 194 22.47 -12.27 17.93
CA GLU A 194 21.93 -13.34 18.75
C GLU A 194 22.38 -13.12 20.19
N GLU A 195 21.74 -12.16 20.86
CA GLU A 195 21.69 -12.11 22.31
C GLU A 195 20.20 -12.06 22.68
N GLU A 196 19.56 -13.23 22.58
CA GLU A 196 18.18 -13.44 22.98
C GLU A 196 18.06 -13.34 24.50
N ASP A 197 17.76 -12.14 24.97
CA ASP A 197 17.27 -11.91 26.32
C ASP A 197 15.81 -12.38 26.40
N VAL A 198 15.55 -13.37 27.25
CA VAL A 198 14.26 -14.06 27.40
C VAL A 198 13.23 -13.11 28.03
N SER A 199 12.56 -12.31 27.20
CA SER A 199 11.56 -11.33 27.64
C SER A 199 10.32 -11.29 26.73
N MET A 200 9.28 -10.55 27.15
CA MET A 200 8.04 -10.29 26.38
C MET A 200 8.27 -9.79 24.93
N ALA A 201 9.46 -9.25 24.65
CA ALA A 201 9.88 -8.88 23.29
C ALA A 201 9.99 -10.10 22.36
N SER A 202 10.43 -11.25 22.88
CA SER A 202 10.54 -12.51 22.13
C SER A 202 9.16 -13.03 21.67
N LEU A 203 8.16 -12.98 22.55
CA LEU A 203 6.79 -13.43 22.24
C LEU A 203 6.09 -12.53 21.21
N LYS A 204 6.21 -11.20 21.32
CA LYS A 204 5.68 -10.27 20.30
C LYS A 204 6.36 -10.46 18.95
N ASN A 205 7.65 -10.76 18.95
CA ASN A 205 8.40 -11.04 17.73
C ASN A 205 7.94 -12.37 17.07
N GLN A 206 7.67 -13.41 17.87
CA GLN A 206 7.09 -14.67 17.39
C GLN A 206 5.66 -14.50 16.84
N GLU A 207 4.82 -13.72 17.52
CA GLU A 207 3.47 -13.40 17.03
C GLU A 207 3.53 -12.63 15.71
N GLY A 208 4.41 -11.63 15.60
CA GLY A 208 4.66 -10.88 14.37
C GLY A 208 5.11 -11.79 13.22
N LYS A 209 6.08 -12.69 13.46
CA LYS A 209 6.55 -13.69 12.48
C LYS A 209 5.42 -14.61 12.00
N THR A 210 4.53 -15.01 12.91
CA THR A 210 3.37 -15.84 12.54
C THR A 210 2.36 -15.05 11.71
N LYS A 211 2.09 -13.79 12.08
CA LYS A 211 1.15 -12.93 11.36
C LYS A 211 1.64 -12.58 9.96
N ILE A 212 2.90 -12.21 9.79
CA ILE A 212 3.47 -11.93 8.46
C ILE A 212 3.43 -13.18 7.55
N GLY A 213 3.71 -14.37 8.10
CA GLY A 213 3.58 -15.62 7.37
C GLY A 213 2.15 -15.88 6.89
N LYS A 214 1.17 -15.69 7.79
CA LYS A 214 -0.27 -15.78 7.45
C LYS A 214 -0.67 -14.75 6.39
N LEU A 215 -0.21 -13.50 6.50
CA LEU A 215 -0.50 -12.45 5.54
C LEU A 215 0.06 -12.77 4.15
N LYS A 216 1.32 -13.22 4.06
CA LYS A 216 1.93 -13.67 2.80
C LYS A 216 1.14 -14.82 2.18
N ALA A 217 0.78 -15.83 2.98
CA ALA A 217 -0.04 -16.94 2.52
C ALA A 217 -1.42 -16.46 2.01
N LYS A 218 -2.05 -15.52 2.71
CA LYS A 218 -3.33 -14.93 2.32
C LYS A 218 -3.25 -14.22 0.96
N ILE A 219 -2.20 -13.44 0.73
CA ILE A 219 -1.96 -12.73 -0.56
C ILE A 219 -1.79 -13.74 -1.69
N ILE A 220 -0.97 -14.77 -1.48
CA ILE A 220 -0.72 -15.83 -2.47
C ILE A 220 -2.01 -16.62 -2.75
N SER A 221 -2.76 -17.00 -1.71
CA SER A 221 -4.00 -17.77 -1.85
C SER A 221 -5.10 -17.01 -2.60
N LYS A 222 -5.09 -15.67 -2.55
CA LYS A 222 -6.00 -14.84 -3.34
C LYS A 222 -5.63 -14.79 -4.83
N GLY A 223 -4.43 -15.25 -5.22
CA GLY A 223 -3.96 -15.22 -6.61
C GLY A 223 -3.46 -13.85 -7.06
N LEU A 224 -3.04 -12.99 -6.13
CA LEU A 224 -2.50 -11.67 -6.45
C LEU A 224 -1.10 -11.79 -7.10
N PRO A 225 -0.69 -10.86 -7.98
CA PRO A 225 0.65 -10.87 -8.59
C PRO A 225 1.76 -10.71 -7.55
N VAL A 226 2.43 -11.82 -7.21
CA VAL A 226 3.55 -11.86 -6.27
C VAL A 226 4.86 -12.14 -7.02
N ARG A 227 5.90 -11.37 -6.69
CA ARG A 227 7.29 -11.54 -7.14
C ARG A 227 8.18 -11.73 -5.93
N PHE A 228 9.26 -12.49 -6.08
CA PHE A 228 10.28 -12.66 -5.05
C PHE A 228 11.58 -12.07 -5.56
N TYR A 229 12.27 -11.28 -4.73
CA TYR A 229 13.56 -10.67 -5.08
C TYR A 229 14.57 -10.90 -3.96
N ARG A 230 15.87 -10.85 -4.29
CA ARG A 230 16.98 -11.08 -3.35
C ARG A 230 17.78 -9.81 -3.06
N ASP A 231 17.87 -8.91 -4.03
CA ASP A 231 18.63 -7.66 -3.94
C ASP A 231 17.89 -6.50 -4.60
N LEU A 232 18.48 -5.30 -4.51
CA LEU A 232 17.91 -4.06 -5.04
C LEU A 232 17.82 -4.07 -6.57
N GLU A 233 18.80 -4.68 -7.25
CA GLU A 233 18.83 -4.73 -8.71
C GLU A 233 17.67 -5.59 -9.24
N GLU A 234 17.50 -6.79 -8.68
CA GLU A 234 16.40 -7.69 -9.00
C GLU A 234 15.04 -7.04 -8.71
N LEU A 235 14.90 -6.34 -7.57
CA LEU A 235 13.70 -5.56 -7.27
C LEU A 235 13.44 -4.48 -8.33
N GLY A 236 14.47 -3.74 -8.71
CA GLY A 236 14.37 -2.67 -9.69
C GLY A 236 13.95 -3.15 -11.07
N GLU A 237 14.55 -4.24 -11.54
CA GLU A 237 14.20 -4.86 -12.82
C GLU A 237 12.76 -5.36 -12.83
N MET A 238 12.32 -6.04 -11.76
CA MET A 238 10.94 -6.54 -11.65
C MET A 238 9.94 -5.40 -11.62
N VAL A 239 10.18 -4.37 -10.78
CA VAL A 239 9.31 -3.19 -10.70
C VAL A 239 9.27 -2.46 -12.04
N PHE A 240 10.42 -2.23 -12.67
CA PHE A 240 10.47 -1.57 -13.97
C PHE A 240 9.68 -2.35 -15.03
N LYS A 241 9.86 -3.67 -15.09
CA LYS A 241 9.19 -4.56 -16.05
C LYS A 241 7.67 -4.57 -15.84
N ASP A 242 7.22 -4.84 -14.62
CA ASP A 242 5.79 -4.96 -14.32
C ASP A 242 5.07 -3.62 -14.56
N TRP A 243 5.66 -2.48 -14.15
CA TRP A 243 5.04 -1.16 -14.35
C TRP A 243 5.16 -0.61 -15.77
N SER A 244 6.20 -0.98 -16.52
CA SER A 244 6.28 -0.68 -17.96
C SER A 244 5.17 -1.40 -18.72
N ALA A 245 4.90 -2.67 -18.38
CA ALA A 245 3.78 -3.43 -18.96
C ALA A 245 2.41 -2.81 -18.62
N VAL A 246 2.25 -2.25 -17.41
CA VAL A 246 1.04 -1.47 -17.07
C VAL A 246 0.93 -0.23 -17.95
N ALA A 247 2.02 0.51 -18.13
CA ALA A 247 2.04 1.71 -18.97
C ALA A 247 1.73 1.40 -20.43
N GLU A 248 2.26 0.31 -20.98
CA GLU A 248 1.96 -0.16 -22.34
C GLU A 248 0.51 -0.58 -22.50
N LYS A 249 -0.05 -1.29 -21.52
CA LYS A 249 -1.45 -1.72 -21.55
C LYS A 249 -2.43 -0.56 -21.48
N LEU A 250 -2.13 0.47 -20.70
CA LEU A 250 -3.01 1.63 -20.50
C LEU A 250 -2.79 2.74 -21.53
N TYR A 251 -1.55 2.92 -22.00
CA TYR A 251 -1.14 3.98 -22.92
C TYR A 251 -0.22 3.40 -24.01
N PRO A 252 -0.79 2.60 -24.94
CA PRO A 252 -0.01 2.07 -26.05
C PRO A 252 0.49 3.21 -26.94
N VAL A 253 1.71 3.08 -27.48
CA VAL A 253 2.24 4.04 -28.46
C VAL A 253 1.42 3.90 -29.76
N PRO A 254 0.94 5.00 -30.36
CA PRO A 254 0.27 4.95 -31.66
C PRO A 254 1.24 4.39 -32.70
N GLY A 255 1.04 3.12 -33.10
CA GLY A 255 1.90 2.40 -34.05
C GLY A 255 2.16 0.93 -33.73
N ALA A 256 1.87 0.47 -32.50
CA ALA A 256 2.06 -0.93 -32.09
C ALA A 256 0.81 -1.82 -32.28
N VAL A 257 -0.08 -1.46 -33.20
CA VAL A 257 -1.09 -2.42 -33.70
C VAL A 257 -0.46 -3.09 -34.90
N GLU A 258 0.24 -4.20 -34.66
CA GLU A 258 0.65 -5.10 -35.73
C GLU A 258 -0.59 -5.60 -36.45
N ASN A 259 -0.51 -5.52 -37.78
CA ASN A 259 -1.38 -6.16 -38.74
C ASN A 259 -1.66 -7.61 -38.32
N ILE A 260 -2.84 -7.88 -37.77
CA ILE A 260 -3.38 -9.23 -37.80
C ILE A 260 -4.04 -9.39 -39.17
N GLY A 261 -3.24 -9.99 -40.06
CA GLY A 261 -3.61 -10.95 -41.09
C GLY A 261 -4.92 -10.76 -41.85
N GLN A 262 -4.73 -10.62 -43.17
CA GLN A 262 -5.65 -10.91 -44.26
C GLN A 262 -6.52 -12.16 -44.06
#